data_AF-A0A932SAJ0-F1
#
_entry.id   AF-A0A932SAJ0-F1
#
_cell.length_a   1.000
_cell.length_b   1.000
_cell.length_c   1.000
_cell.angle_alpha   90.00
_cell.angle_beta   90.00
_cell.angle_gamma   90.00
#
_symmetry.space_group_name_H-M   'P 1'
#
loop_
_entity.id
_entity.type
_entity.pdbx_description
1 polymer ?
#
loop_
_entity_poly.entity_id
_entity_poly.type
_entity_poly.pdbx_seq_one_letter_code
_entity_poly.pdbx_strand_id
1 'polypeptide(L)'
;MTYRYRYGAWDGSQEPFDLHADEVMDEISNDLFNDGSVARALNRLMQRGMKRRDGQQRTMGVRDMMERLKQRRQQQLDKYDMGSVLDGIKEKLEDIVKTEREGIDKRMDEARKRAAQQPEQGKALQTMQNLANKRRDTLDQLPEEPAGQIKELSQYDFMDPEARRKFEELMEQLKQRMMEQYFKDMQQAMKGITPEQMQAMKDMLKDLSQMMQQ
;
A
#
# COMPACT_ATOMS: atom_id res chain seq x y z
N MET A 1 9.95 -9.93 -13.62
CA MET A 1 9.11 -10.89 -14.36
C MET A 1 7.64 -10.54 -14.16
N THR A 2 7.01 -9.87 -15.14
CA THR A 2 5.55 -9.71 -15.15
C THR A 2 4.92 -11.05 -15.53
N TYR A 3 4.33 -11.76 -14.57
CA TYR A 3 3.55 -12.96 -14.84
C TYR A 3 2.33 -12.55 -15.67
N ARG A 4 2.38 -12.82 -16.98
CA ARG A 4 1.27 -12.60 -17.90
C ARG A 4 0.30 -13.75 -17.71
N TYR A 5 -0.67 -13.58 -16.81
CA TYR A 5 -1.75 -14.55 -16.65
C TYR A 5 -2.62 -14.53 -17.90
N ARG A 6 -2.63 -15.62 -18.66
CA ARG A 6 -3.60 -15.83 -19.75
C ARG A 6 -4.75 -16.63 -19.19
N TYR A 7 -5.94 -16.04 -19.22
CA TYR A 7 -7.18 -16.72 -18.90
C TYR A 7 -7.68 -17.38 -20.19
N GLY A 8 -7.99 -18.67 -20.12
CA GLY A 8 -8.55 -19.45 -21.22
C GLY A 8 -9.77 -20.22 -20.73
N ALA A 9 -10.62 -20.65 -21.66
CA ALA A 9 -11.69 -21.58 -21.33
C ALA A 9 -11.09 -22.93 -20.87
N TRP A 10 -11.78 -23.60 -19.96
CA TRP A 10 -11.40 -24.96 -19.53
C TRP A 10 -11.61 -25.92 -20.70
N ASP A 11 -10.53 -26.49 -21.23
CA ASP A 11 -10.57 -27.43 -22.35
C ASP A 11 -10.30 -28.88 -21.91
N GLY A 12 -10.09 -29.10 -20.61
CA GLY A 12 -9.84 -30.42 -20.03
C GLY A 12 -8.41 -30.93 -20.19
N SER A 13 -7.54 -30.22 -20.92
CA SER A 13 -6.09 -30.51 -20.93
C SER A 13 -5.38 -30.01 -19.67
N GLN A 14 -6.06 -29.20 -18.85
CA GLN A 14 -5.55 -28.75 -17.56
C GLN A 14 -5.78 -29.84 -16.50
N GLU A 15 -4.71 -30.35 -15.91
CA GLU A 15 -4.74 -31.22 -14.73
C GLU A 15 -4.29 -30.45 -13.46
N PRO A 16 -5.08 -29.50 -12.94
CA PRO A 16 -4.71 -28.70 -11.75
C PRO A 16 -4.86 -29.49 -10.45
N PHE A 17 -5.47 -30.68 -10.50
CA PHE A 17 -5.69 -31.55 -9.36
C PHE A 17 -5.02 -32.88 -9.68
N ASP A 18 -3.89 -33.13 -9.03
CA ASP A 18 -3.16 -34.40 -9.05
C ASP A 18 -3.98 -35.49 -8.33
N LEU A 19 -5.05 -35.93 -9.00
CA LEU A 19 -6.06 -36.85 -8.51
C LEU A 19 -6.05 -38.10 -9.38
N HIS A 20 -5.81 -39.26 -8.76
CA HIS A 20 -5.92 -40.54 -9.44
C HIS A 20 -7.35 -41.11 -9.31
N ALA A 21 -7.83 -41.74 -10.39
CA ALA A 21 -9.22 -42.19 -10.50
C ALA A 21 -9.57 -43.29 -9.48
N ASP A 22 -8.60 -44.12 -9.10
CA ASP A 22 -8.71 -45.15 -8.07
C ASP A 22 -8.92 -44.55 -6.67
N GLU A 23 -8.17 -43.50 -6.31
CA GLU A 23 -8.33 -42.82 -5.01
C GLU A 23 -9.71 -42.17 -4.87
N VAL A 24 -10.20 -41.56 -5.96
CA VAL A 24 -11.53 -40.96 -6.02
C VAL A 24 -12.62 -42.03 -5.88
N MET A 25 -12.44 -43.19 -6.53
CA MET A 25 -13.37 -44.31 -6.42
C MET A 25 -13.39 -44.92 -5.03
N ASP A 26 -12.25 -45.06 -4.36
CA ASP A 26 -12.16 -45.57 -3.00
C ASP A 26 -12.94 -44.69 -2.00
N GLU A 27 -12.79 -43.36 -2.09
CA GLU A 27 -13.50 -42.42 -1.21
C GLU A 27 -15.01 -42.41 -1.49
N ILE A 28 -15.41 -42.42 -2.77
CA ILE A 28 -16.83 -42.46 -3.15
C ILE A 28 -17.48 -43.79 -2.76
N SER A 29 -16.76 -44.91 -2.87
CA SER A 29 -17.23 -46.25 -2.50
C SER A 29 -17.56 -46.32 -1.01
N ASN A 30 -16.65 -45.82 -0.16
CA ASN A 30 -16.87 -45.74 1.29
C ASN A 30 -18.14 -44.94 1.64
N ASP A 31 -18.40 -43.86 0.91
CA ASP A 31 -19.58 -43.00 1.11
C ASP A 31 -20.87 -43.59 0.49
N LEU A 32 -20.74 -44.38 -0.58
CA LEU A 32 -21.85 -45.08 -1.24
C LEU A 32 -22.44 -46.16 -0.33
N PHE A 33 -21.60 -46.87 0.42
CA PHE A 33 -22.03 -47.83 1.44
C PHE A 33 -22.81 -47.16 2.59
N ASN A 34 -22.58 -45.88 2.86
CA ASN A 34 -23.23 -45.16 3.95
C ASN A 34 -24.57 -44.51 3.55
N ASP A 35 -24.69 -43.97 2.33
CA ASP A 35 -25.77 -43.04 1.97
C ASP A 35 -26.47 -43.32 0.61
N GLY A 36 -26.02 -44.36 -0.11
CA GLY A 36 -26.71 -44.96 -1.26
C GLY A 36 -26.78 -44.14 -2.56
N SER A 37 -26.13 -42.97 -2.65
CA SER A 37 -26.20 -42.11 -3.86
C SER A 37 -24.84 -41.52 -4.24
N VAL A 38 -24.31 -41.96 -5.38
CA VAL A 38 -23.06 -41.48 -6.00
C VAL A 38 -23.05 -39.96 -6.18
N ALA A 39 -24.16 -39.36 -6.63
CA ALA A 39 -24.26 -37.91 -6.82
C ALA A 39 -24.08 -37.11 -5.50
N ARG A 40 -24.50 -37.69 -4.36
CA ARG A 40 -24.35 -37.04 -3.04
C ARG A 40 -22.93 -37.21 -2.50
N ALA A 41 -22.34 -38.38 -2.70
CA ALA A 41 -20.93 -38.64 -2.38
C ALA A 41 -20.01 -37.69 -3.16
N LEU A 42 -20.22 -37.55 -4.48
CA LEU A 42 -19.49 -36.60 -5.32
C LEU A 42 -19.64 -35.15 -4.87
N ASN A 43 -20.86 -34.72 -4.55
CA ASN A 43 -21.09 -33.35 -4.07
C ASN A 43 -20.40 -33.08 -2.73
N ARG A 44 -20.39 -34.05 -1.81
CA ARG A 44 -19.67 -33.92 -0.53
C ARG A 44 -18.16 -33.91 -0.72
N LEU A 45 -17.63 -34.79 -1.57
CA LEU A 45 -16.22 -34.83 -1.93
C LEU A 45 -15.77 -33.51 -2.54
N MET A 46 -16.56 -32.93 -3.46
CA MET A 46 -16.29 -31.61 -4.03
C MET A 46 -16.35 -30.49 -2.97
N GLN A 47 -17.31 -30.53 -2.04
CA GLN A 47 -17.44 -29.48 -1.02
C GLN A 47 -16.39 -29.53 0.08
N ARG A 48 -15.99 -30.73 0.52
CA ARG A 48 -15.12 -30.96 1.68
C ARG A 48 -13.67 -31.30 1.31
N GLY A 49 -13.44 -31.73 0.07
CA GLY A 49 -12.14 -32.25 -0.36
C GLY A 49 -11.95 -33.73 0.00
N MET A 50 -10.88 -34.33 -0.51
CA MET A 50 -10.53 -35.74 -0.30
C MET A 50 -9.23 -35.84 0.49
N LYS A 51 -9.10 -36.85 1.35
CA LYS A 51 -7.82 -37.19 1.97
C LYS A 51 -7.09 -38.18 1.05
N ARG A 52 -5.86 -37.86 0.63
CA ARG A 52 -5.05 -38.84 -0.09
C ARG A 52 -4.57 -39.96 0.84
N ARG A 53 -4.32 -41.12 0.23
CA ARG A 53 -3.93 -42.37 0.90
C ARG A 53 -2.59 -42.26 1.64
N ASP A 54 -1.76 -41.29 1.27
CA ASP A 54 -0.48 -40.97 1.91
C ASP A 54 -0.61 -40.25 3.26
N GLY A 55 -1.82 -39.78 3.63
CA GLY A 55 -2.08 -39.03 4.86
C GLY A 55 -1.43 -37.65 4.92
N GLN A 56 -0.64 -37.26 3.92
CA GLN A 56 0.19 -36.05 3.95
C GLN A 56 -0.47 -34.87 3.24
N GLN A 57 -1.35 -35.11 2.27
CA GLN A 57 -1.98 -34.03 1.52
C GLN A 57 -3.49 -34.25 1.32
N ARG A 58 -4.29 -33.29 1.78
CA ARG A 58 -5.73 -33.22 1.48
C ARG A 58 -5.91 -32.44 0.18
N THR A 59 -6.70 -32.97 -0.74
CA THR A 59 -7.17 -32.17 -1.88
C THR A 59 -8.18 -31.17 -1.35
N MET A 60 -7.98 -29.89 -1.67
CA MET A 60 -8.84 -28.81 -1.18
C MET A 60 -10.25 -29.00 -1.73
N GLY A 61 -11.26 -28.86 -0.87
CA GLY A 61 -12.63 -28.74 -1.32
C GLY A 61 -12.88 -27.38 -2.00
N VAL A 62 -14.02 -27.24 -2.68
CA VAL A 62 -14.49 -25.96 -3.24
C VAL A 62 -14.59 -24.89 -2.15
N ARG A 63 -14.99 -25.25 -0.92
CA ARG A 63 -15.02 -24.30 0.21
C ARG A 63 -13.64 -23.78 0.57
N ASP A 64 -12.67 -24.69 0.71
CA ASP A 64 -11.29 -24.32 1.03
C ASP A 64 -10.67 -23.47 -0.10
N MET A 65 -10.98 -23.79 -1.36
CA MET A 65 -10.56 -22.99 -2.51
C MET A 65 -11.20 -21.59 -2.49
N MET A 66 -12.48 -21.48 -2.15
CA MET A 66 -13.17 -20.20 -2.02
C MET A 66 -12.64 -19.36 -0.86
N GLU A 67 -12.35 -19.97 0.29
CA GLU A 67 -11.72 -19.31 1.43
C GLU A 67 -10.32 -18.83 1.07
N ARG A 68 -9.51 -19.69 0.43
CA ARG A 68 -8.18 -19.32 -0.05
C ARG A 68 -8.24 -18.21 -1.11
N LEU A 69 -9.23 -18.23 -2.00
CA LEU A 69 -9.45 -17.18 -2.99
C LEU A 69 -9.85 -15.86 -2.31
N LYS A 70 -10.72 -15.90 -1.31
CA LYS A 70 -11.11 -14.75 -0.50
C LYS A 70 -9.91 -14.17 0.25
N GLN A 71 -9.08 -15.02 0.86
CA GLN A 71 -7.84 -14.61 1.52
C GLN A 71 -6.85 -13.99 0.53
N ARG A 72 -6.65 -14.60 -0.63
CA ARG A 72 -5.78 -14.04 -1.69
C ARG A 72 -6.31 -12.71 -2.21
N ARG A 73 -7.63 -12.58 -2.39
CA ARG A 73 -8.28 -11.32 -2.75
C ARG A 73 -8.01 -10.27 -1.68
N GLN A 74 -8.19 -10.59 -0.41
CA GLN A 74 -7.92 -9.66 0.69
C GLN A 74 -6.46 -9.25 0.71
N GLN A 75 -5.51 -10.19 0.62
CA GLN A 75 -4.08 -9.89 0.57
C GLN A 75 -3.68 -9.02 -0.63
N GLN A 76 -4.33 -9.20 -1.78
CA GLN A 76 -4.13 -8.31 -2.92
C GLN A 76 -4.72 -6.93 -2.67
N LEU A 77 -5.92 -6.84 -2.10
CA LEU A 77 -6.52 -5.56 -1.72
C LEU A 77 -5.64 -4.82 -0.70
N ASP A 78 -5.19 -5.48 0.36
CA ASP A 78 -4.30 -4.90 1.37
C ASP A 78 -2.97 -4.41 0.77
N LYS A 79 -2.44 -5.13 -0.23
CA LYS A 79 -1.21 -4.74 -0.95
C LYS A 79 -1.40 -3.48 -1.81
N TYR A 80 -2.62 -3.20 -2.24
CA TYR A 80 -2.98 -2.07 -3.10
C TYR A 80 -3.88 -1.04 -2.41
N ASP A 81 -4.07 -1.15 -1.09
CA ASP A 81 -4.89 -0.22 -0.32
C ASP A 81 -4.08 1.07 -0.05
N MET A 82 -3.86 1.82 -1.12
CA MET A 82 -3.37 3.20 -1.05
C MET A 82 -4.29 4.03 -0.14
N GLY A 83 -5.57 3.67 -0.01
CA GLY A 83 -6.54 4.33 0.88
C GLY A 83 -6.05 4.41 2.33
N SER A 84 -5.69 3.29 2.95
CA SER A 84 -5.26 3.27 4.37
C SER A 84 -3.95 4.03 4.62
N VAL A 85 -3.01 3.98 3.67
CA VAL A 85 -1.75 4.74 3.79
C VAL A 85 -2.02 6.24 3.64
N LEU A 86 -2.90 6.63 2.72
CA LEU A 86 -3.32 8.01 2.53
C LEU A 86 -4.13 8.53 3.72
N ASP A 87 -4.97 7.69 4.33
CA ASP A 87 -5.70 8.01 5.56
C ASP A 87 -4.74 8.31 6.70
N GLY A 88 -3.70 7.49 6.88
CA GLY A 88 -2.67 7.73 7.89
C GLY A 88 -1.82 8.99 7.61
N ILE A 89 -1.64 9.39 6.35
CA ILE A 89 -1.01 10.66 5.99
C ILE A 89 -1.94 11.83 6.32
N LYS A 90 -3.22 11.70 5.97
CA LYS A 90 -4.26 12.70 6.24
C LYS A 90 -4.37 12.97 7.74
N GLU A 91 -4.45 11.93 8.57
CA GLU A 91 -4.51 12.06 10.03
C GLU A 91 -3.27 12.80 10.59
N LYS A 92 -2.07 12.50 10.10
CA LYS A 92 -0.85 13.21 10.50
C LYS A 92 -0.85 14.67 10.08
N LEU A 93 -1.33 14.99 8.87
CA LEU A 93 -1.46 16.35 8.39
C LEU A 93 -2.47 17.14 9.23
N GLU A 94 -3.60 16.52 9.59
CA GLU A 94 -4.59 17.11 10.49
C GLU A 94 -3.98 17.42 11.87
N ASP A 95 -3.18 16.50 12.44
CA ASP A 95 -2.49 16.73 13.71
C ASP A 95 -1.45 17.87 13.62
N ILE A 96 -0.71 17.97 12.51
CA ILE A 96 0.23 19.07 12.24
C ILE A 96 -0.51 20.40 12.18
N VAL A 97 -1.59 20.48 11.40
CA VAL A 97 -2.40 21.69 11.26
C VAL A 97 -3.02 22.10 12.59
N LYS A 98 -3.52 21.14 13.36
CA LYS A 98 -4.05 21.38 14.70
C LYS A 98 -2.98 21.93 15.64
N THR A 99 -1.79 21.31 15.66
CA THR A 99 -0.65 21.76 16.47
C THR A 99 -0.23 23.18 16.11
N GLU A 100 -0.20 23.51 14.81
CA GLU A 100 0.10 24.87 14.35
C GLU A 100 -0.97 25.87 14.79
N ARG A 101 -2.27 25.54 14.66
CA ARG A 101 -3.37 26.41 15.12
C ARG A 101 -3.24 26.70 16.61
N GLU A 102 -3.04 25.67 17.43
CA GLU A 102 -2.83 25.82 18.87
C GLU A 102 -1.56 26.64 19.19
N GLY A 103 -0.50 26.45 18.42
CA GLY A 103 0.76 27.17 18.57
C GLY A 103 0.68 28.65 18.17
N ILE A 104 -0.18 28.99 17.20
CA ILE A 104 -0.53 30.39 16.86
C ILE A 104 -1.27 31.02 18.04
N ASP A 105 -2.26 30.32 18.59
CA ASP A 105 -3.12 30.81 19.68
C ASP A 105 -2.30 31.11 20.94
N LYS A 106 -1.44 30.18 21.35
CA LYS A 106 -0.53 30.35 22.49
C LYS A 106 0.36 31.58 22.32
N ARG A 107 0.98 31.75 21.15
CA ARG A 107 1.83 32.92 20.86
C ARG A 107 1.05 34.23 20.87
N MET A 108 -0.17 34.22 20.33
CA MET A 108 -1.05 35.39 20.35
C MET A 108 -1.46 35.78 21.77
N ASP A 109 -1.76 34.80 22.62
CA ASP A 109 -2.10 35.05 24.03
C ASP A 109 -0.91 35.59 24.82
N GLU A 110 0.29 35.05 24.61
CA GLU A 110 1.51 35.58 25.21
C GLU A 110 1.78 37.01 24.77
N ALA A 111 1.58 37.32 23.49
CA ALA A 111 1.76 38.66 22.96
C ALA A 111 0.76 39.66 23.54
N ARG A 112 -0.51 39.26 23.69
CA ARG A 112 -1.54 40.07 24.33
C ARG A 112 -1.19 40.37 25.79
N LYS A 113 -0.71 39.36 26.54
CA LYS A 113 -0.24 39.54 27.93
C LYS A 113 0.93 40.52 28.02
N ARG A 114 1.91 40.41 27.11
CA ARG A 114 3.05 41.35 27.05
C ARG A 114 2.61 42.78 26.71
N ALA A 115 1.72 42.93 25.73
CA ALA A 115 1.18 44.24 25.36
C ALA A 115 0.34 44.89 26.48
N ALA A 116 -0.36 44.09 27.30
CA ALA A 116 -1.07 44.58 28.47
C ALA A 116 -0.13 45.11 29.57
N GLN A 117 1.10 44.57 29.66
CA GLN A 117 2.14 45.04 30.58
C GLN A 117 2.95 46.22 30.02
N GLN A 118 3.06 46.34 28.70
CA GLN A 118 3.83 47.39 28.02
C GLN A 118 3.02 48.01 26.86
N PRO A 119 2.30 49.12 27.11
CA PRO A 119 1.43 49.76 26.11
C PRO A 119 2.14 50.21 24.83
N GLU A 120 3.44 50.49 24.90
CA GLU A 120 4.26 50.88 23.74
C GLU A 120 4.40 49.76 22.69
N GLN A 121 4.12 48.50 23.05
CA GLN A 121 4.16 47.36 22.13
C GLN A 121 2.87 47.18 21.30
N GLY A 122 1.89 48.08 21.40
CA GLY A 122 0.61 47.95 20.70
C GLY A 122 0.73 47.79 19.18
N LYS A 123 1.69 48.46 18.54
CA LYS A 123 1.96 48.32 17.09
C LYS A 123 2.52 46.93 16.74
N ALA A 124 3.38 46.37 17.60
CA ALA A 124 3.94 45.03 17.41
C ALA A 124 2.88 43.93 17.61
N LEU A 125 1.91 44.15 18.51
CA LEU A 125 0.77 43.25 18.66
C LEU A 125 -0.11 43.24 17.41
N GLN A 126 -0.39 44.41 16.82
CA GLN A 126 -1.19 44.50 15.59
C GLN A 126 -0.52 43.80 14.42
N THR A 127 0.79 43.98 14.22
CA THR A 127 1.51 43.29 13.13
C THR A 127 1.50 41.78 13.32
N MET A 128 1.70 41.31 14.56
CA MET A 128 1.65 39.88 14.84
C MET A 128 0.24 39.30 14.69
N GLN A 129 -0.80 40.06 15.06
CA GLN A 129 -2.18 39.65 14.85
C GLN A 129 -2.54 39.54 13.37
N ASN A 130 -2.10 40.49 12.55
CA ASN A 130 -2.28 40.43 11.10
C ASN A 130 -1.56 39.23 10.48
N LEU A 131 -0.35 38.90 10.97
CA LEU A 131 0.38 37.73 10.54
C LEU A 131 -0.36 36.44 10.93
N ALA A 132 -0.75 36.31 12.20
CA ALA A 132 -1.49 35.15 12.71
C ALA A 132 -2.80 34.91 11.96
N ASN A 133 -3.53 35.97 11.62
CA ASN A 133 -4.77 35.88 10.82
C ASN A 133 -4.48 35.34 9.42
N LYS A 134 -3.50 35.91 8.70
CA LYS A 134 -3.10 35.41 7.37
C LYS A 134 -2.68 33.94 7.41
N ARG A 135 -1.99 33.53 8.47
CA ARG A 135 -1.58 32.13 8.67
C ARG A 135 -2.80 31.22 8.84
N ARG A 136 -3.75 31.59 9.70
CA ARG A 136 -5.02 30.86 9.85
C ARG A 136 -5.80 30.77 8.55
N ASP A 137 -5.92 31.87 7.81
CA ASP A 137 -6.59 31.88 6.51
C ASP A 137 -5.95 30.89 5.53
N THR A 138 -4.61 30.80 5.55
CA THR A 138 -3.86 29.83 4.72
C THR A 138 -4.15 28.39 5.15
N LEU A 139 -4.22 28.13 6.46
CA LEU A 139 -4.55 26.81 7.01
C LEU A 139 -6.02 26.40 6.76
N ASP A 140 -6.94 27.37 6.62
CA ASP A 140 -8.34 27.13 6.28
C ASP A 140 -8.56 26.92 4.78
N GLN A 141 -7.68 27.45 3.93
CA GLN A 141 -7.70 27.28 2.48
C GLN A 141 -6.91 26.05 1.99
N LEU A 142 -6.44 25.20 2.91
CA LEU A 142 -5.73 23.99 2.54
C LEU A 142 -6.63 23.06 1.69
N PRO A 143 -6.10 22.47 0.60
CA PRO A 143 -6.83 21.51 -0.21
C PRO A 143 -7.33 20.30 0.61
N GLU A 144 -8.39 19.63 0.16
CA GLU A 144 -8.84 18.37 0.78
C GLU A 144 -7.88 17.20 0.53
N GLU A 145 -7.11 17.27 -0.56
CA GLU A 145 -6.19 16.19 -0.94
C GLU A 145 -4.84 16.28 -0.20
N PRO A 146 -4.34 15.17 0.38
CA PRO A 146 -3.07 15.15 1.13
C PRO A 146 -1.86 15.66 0.34
N ALA A 147 -1.79 15.37 -0.96
CA ALA A 147 -0.70 15.84 -1.81
C ALA A 147 -0.68 17.38 -1.96
N GLY A 148 -1.87 17.99 -2.07
CA GLY A 148 -2.03 19.44 -2.10
C GLY A 148 -1.64 20.08 -0.76
N GLN A 149 -2.10 19.49 0.35
CA GLN A 149 -1.73 19.94 1.69
C GLN A 149 -0.23 19.91 1.93
N ILE A 150 0.46 18.83 1.55
CA ILE A 150 1.93 18.73 1.69
C ILE A 150 2.64 19.81 0.89
N LYS A 151 2.18 20.11 -0.34
CA LYS A 151 2.78 21.14 -1.20
C LYS A 151 2.65 22.54 -0.60
N GLU A 152 1.47 22.87 -0.07
CA GLU A 152 1.23 24.16 0.60
C GLU A 152 2.02 24.24 1.91
N LEU A 153 1.95 23.21 2.76
CA LEU A 153 2.67 23.16 4.03
C LEU A 153 4.20 23.14 3.87
N SER A 154 4.72 22.65 2.74
CA SER A 154 6.15 22.70 2.44
C SER A 154 6.66 24.13 2.20
N GLN A 155 5.82 25.02 1.69
CA GLN A 155 6.13 26.44 1.48
C GLN A 155 5.67 27.31 2.66
N TYR A 156 4.85 26.73 3.53
CA TYR A 156 4.36 27.37 4.73
C TYR A 156 5.47 27.54 5.77
N ASP A 157 5.47 28.71 6.39
CA ASP A 157 6.41 29.10 7.44
C ASP A 157 5.68 29.02 8.79
N PHE A 158 5.95 27.90 9.48
CA PHE A 158 5.30 27.52 10.73
C PHE A 158 5.66 28.50 11.84
N MET A 159 4.64 28.98 12.55
CA MET A 159 4.88 29.69 13.78
C MET A 159 5.33 28.71 14.85
N ASP A 160 4.77 27.49 14.87
CA ASP A 160 5.04 26.50 15.91
C ASP A 160 6.21 25.53 15.60
N PRO A 161 7.24 25.48 16.47
CA PRO A 161 8.37 24.60 16.26
C PRO A 161 8.03 23.12 16.45
N GLU A 162 6.96 22.77 17.17
CA GLU A 162 6.47 21.40 17.26
C GLU A 162 5.75 21.00 15.97
N ALA A 163 4.86 21.84 15.46
CA ALA A 163 4.20 21.60 14.18
C ALA A 163 5.20 21.43 13.03
N ARG A 164 6.24 22.27 13.00
CA ARG A 164 7.35 22.16 12.04
C ARG A 164 8.06 20.80 12.12
N ARG A 165 8.42 20.36 13.33
CA ARG A 165 9.09 19.07 13.55
C ARG A 165 8.24 17.90 13.08
N LYS A 166 6.95 17.87 13.45
CA LYS A 166 6.01 16.84 13.00
C LYS A 166 5.90 16.78 11.46
N PHE A 167 5.88 17.94 10.79
CA PHE A 167 5.88 18.00 9.33
C PHE A 167 7.18 17.45 8.71
N GLU A 168 8.33 17.80 9.27
CA GLU A 168 9.63 17.29 8.80
C GLU A 168 9.75 15.78 8.98
N GLU A 169 9.29 15.24 10.12
CA GLU A 169 9.21 13.80 10.37
C GLU A 169 8.29 13.08 9.37
N LEU A 170 7.13 13.67 9.07
CA LEU A 170 6.23 13.14 8.04
C LEU A 170 6.91 13.09 6.68
N MET A 171 7.59 14.18 6.28
CA MET A 171 8.32 14.25 5.02
C MET A 171 9.43 13.21 4.92
N GLU A 172 10.16 12.98 6.01
CA GLU A 172 11.23 11.99 6.04
C GLU A 172 10.68 10.56 5.91
N GLN A 173 9.59 10.25 6.63
CA GLN A 173 8.91 8.96 6.50
C GLN A 173 8.40 8.72 5.07
N LEU A 174 7.86 9.76 4.42
CA LEU A 174 7.42 9.69 3.04
C LEU A 174 8.59 9.42 2.08
N LYS A 175 9.71 10.15 2.24
CA LYS A 175 10.93 9.92 1.44
C LYS A 175 11.44 8.49 1.61
N GLN A 176 11.52 8.00 2.85
CA GLN A 176 11.98 6.65 3.13
C GLN A 176 11.10 5.61 2.44
N ARG A 177 9.78 5.71 2.56
CA ARG A 177 8.84 4.79 1.91
C ARG A 177 8.94 4.84 0.38
N MET A 178 9.09 6.04 -0.19
CA MET A 178 9.29 6.21 -1.63
C MET A 178 10.60 5.54 -2.07
N MET A 179 11.71 5.75 -1.36
CA MET A 179 12.99 5.09 -1.64
C MET A 179 12.90 3.56 -1.56
N GLU A 180 12.23 3.03 -0.53
CA GLU A 180 11.98 1.60 -0.39
C GLU A 180 11.16 1.03 -1.56
N GLN A 181 10.15 1.77 -2.02
CA GLN A 181 9.34 1.39 -3.18
C GLN A 181 10.18 1.40 -4.46
N TYR A 182 10.93 2.48 -4.73
CA TYR A 182 11.84 2.55 -5.88
C TYR A 182 12.87 1.42 -5.88
N PHE A 183 13.42 1.07 -4.71
CA PHE A 183 14.37 -0.03 -4.58
C PHE A 183 13.72 -1.39 -4.84
N LYS A 184 12.53 -1.65 -4.28
CA LYS A 184 11.75 -2.87 -4.55
C LYS A 184 11.42 -3.01 -6.03
N ASP A 185 11.01 -1.92 -6.68
CA ASP A 185 10.69 -1.89 -8.11
C ASP A 185 11.95 -2.12 -8.95
N MET A 186 13.09 -1.51 -8.59
CA MET A 186 14.38 -1.77 -9.22
C MET A 186 14.83 -3.23 -9.05
N GLN A 187 14.68 -3.81 -7.87
CA GLN A 187 14.99 -5.23 -7.63
C GLN A 187 14.08 -6.15 -8.45
N GLN A 188 12.79 -5.83 -8.59
CA GLN A 188 11.89 -6.60 -9.44
C GLN A 188 12.21 -6.46 -10.93
N ALA A 189 12.62 -5.26 -11.36
CA ALA A 189 13.09 -4.98 -12.71
C ALA A 189 14.37 -5.77 -13.00
N MET A 190 15.37 -5.73 -12.11
CA MET A 190 16.61 -6.51 -12.23
C MET A 190 16.38 -8.02 -12.20
N LYS A 191 15.50 -8.53 -11.34
CA LYS A 191 15.06 -9.94 -11.36
C LYS A 191 14.27 -10.31 -12.62
N GLY A 192 13.82 -9.32 -13.39
CA GLY A 192 13.16 -9.50 -14.69
C GLY A 192 14.10 -9.49 -15.89
N ILE A 193 15.35 -9.05 -15.74
CA ILE A 193 16.37 -9.09 -16.78
C ILE A 193 16.91 -10.53 -16.83
N THR A 194 16.70 -11.23 -17.94
CA THR A 194 17.31 -12.55 -18.14
C THR A 194 18.80 -12.40 -18.46
N PRO A 195 19.63 -13.42 -18.17
CA PRO A 195 21.05 -13.43 -18.56
C PRO A 195 21.26 -13.12 -20.05
N GLU A 196 20.36 -13.58 -20.93
CA GLU A 196 20.43 -13.32 -22.37
C GLU A 196 20.20 -11.84 -22.71
N GLN A 197 19.26 -11.16 -22.04
CA GLN A 197 19.03 -9.72 -22.23
C GLN A 197 20.23 -8.89 -21.76
N MET A 198 20.93 -9.35 -20.72
CA MET A 198 22.13 -8.71 -20.21
C MET A 198 23.33 -8.91 -21.16
N GLN A 199 23.40 -10.06 -21.85
CA GLN A 199 24.40 -10.34 -22.90
C GLN A 199 24.16 -9.48 -24.14
N ALA A 200 22.93 -9.44 -24.65
CA ALA A 200 22.56 -8.61 -25.81
C ALA A 200 22.80 -7.11 -25.57
N MET A 201 22.59 -6.61 -24.35
CA MET A 201 22.91 -5.23 -23.99
C MET A 201 24.42 -4.97 -23.97
N LYS A 202 25.24 -5.93 -23.49
CA LYS A 202 26.71 -5.84 -23.52
C LYS A 202 27.25 -5.81 -24.94
N ASP A 203 26.71 -6.65 -25.83
CA ASP A 203 27.13 -6.71 -27.23
C ASP A 203 26.81 -5.39 -27.96
N MET A 204 25.61 -4.84 -27.75
CA MET A 204 25.21 -3.56 -28.34
C MET A 204 26.04 -2.36 -27.83
N LEU A 205 26.41 -2.34 -26.54
CA LEU A 205 27.30 -1.31 -25.99
C LEU A 205 28.72 -1.41 -26.56
N LYS A 206 29.18 -2.64 -26.85
CA LYS A 206 30.47 -2.89 -27.47
C LYS A 206 30.49 -2.36 -28.91
N ASP A 207 29.44 -2.63 -29.68
CA ASP A 207 29.27 -2.12 -31.05
C ASP A 207 29.22 -0.58 -31.08
N LEU A 208 28.48 0.04 -30.14
CA LEU A 208 28.43 1.51 -30.02
C LEU A 208 29.79 2.11 -29.64
N SER A 209 30.53 1.46 -28.73
CA SER A 209 31.88 1.92 -28.36
C SER A 209 32.88 1.83 -29.52
N GLN A 210 32.70 0.85 -30.41
CA GLN A 210 33.52 0.70 -31.61
C GLN A 210 33.18 1.74 -32.69
N MET A 211 31.90 2.12 -32.84
CA MET A 211 31.50 3.20 -33.74
C MET A 211 31.98 4.59 -33.28
N MET A 212 32.06 4.83 -31.97
CA MET A 212 32.54 6.10 -31.39
C MET A 212 34.07 6.24 -31.37
N GLN A 213 34.80 5.16 -31.67
CA GLN A 213 36.28 5.16 -31.74
C GLN A 213 36.80 5.19 -33.19
N GLN A 214 35.94 5.49 -34.17
CA GLN A 214 36.32 5.82 -35.54
C GLN A 214 36.17 7.31 -35.82
#